data_AF-A0A7C8MK40-F1
#
_entry.id   AF-A0A7C8MK40-F1
#
_cell.length_a   1.000
_cell.length_b   1.000
_cell.length_c   1.000
_cell.angle_alpha   90.00
_cell.angle_beta   90.00
_cell.angle_gamma   90.00
#
_symmetry.space_group_name_H-M   'P 1'
#
loop_
_entity.id
_entity.type
_entity.pdbx_description
1 polymer ?
#
loop_
_entity_poly.entity_id
_entity_poly.type
_entity_poly.pdbx_seq_one_letter_code
_entity_poly.pdbx_strand_id
1 'polypeptide(L)'
;PMTEDFETVKAVRKEDARLKSRIRRLRILSRTISLLISIAILIPIALTVHKFLSTRTTLRTILHPDGTSTTRTAWAKDSKTWPTYMYFATAATAVLLNGSIIFSYKCGVQQANRASNVASVFSWAVLVGNLVVWSVAAGLYRSEKDKGGKSNDLWGWTCSPAARAIQKEFVKEVNFERFCNVQSVSFYIGIVQVVAALLSIVIYVLALFRRSTKKKIQKQAK
;
A
#
# COMPACT_ATOMS: atom_id res chain seq x y z
N PRO A 1 -34.99 -36.13 25.35
CA PRO A 1 -34.83 -34.66 25.49
C PRO A 1 -33.37 -34.21 25.66
N MET A 2 -32.62 -34.72 26.66
CA MET A 2 -31.27 -34.24 26.98
C MET A 2 -30.20 -34.59 25.91
N THR A 3 -30.40 -35.65 25.14
CA THR A 3 -29.47 -36.11 24.09
C THR A 3 -29.59 -35.31 22.78
N GLU A 4 -30.78 -34.82 22.44
CA GLU A 4 -30.98 -33.97 21.25
C GLU A 4 -30.33 -32.58 21.41
N ASP A 5 -30.41 -31.98 22.59
CA ASP A 5 -29.75 -30.71 22.89
C ASP A 5 -28.21 -30.81 22.80
N PHE A 6 -27.65 -31.96 23.14
CA PHE A 6 -26.20 -32.16 23.08
C PHE A 6 -25.69 -32.26 21.63
N GLU A 7 -26.40 -32.98 20.75
CA GLU A 7 -26.05 -33.12 19.34
C GLU A 7 -26.24 -31.80 18.57
N THR A 8 -27.29 -31.03 18.84
CA THR A 8 -27.49 -29.70 18.24
C THR A 8 -26.39 -28.71 18.64
N VAL A 9 -25.99 -28.68 19.92
CA VAL A 9 -24.87 -27.85 20.40
C VAL A 9 -23.55 -28.26 19.75
N LYS A 10 -23.30 -29.56 19.54
CA LYS A 10 -22.10 -30.07 18.89
C LYS A 10 -22.05 -29.71 17.40
N ALA A 11 -23.18 -29.81 16.70
CA ALA A 11 -23.32 -29.39 15.30
C ALA A 11 -23.02 -27.89 15.14
N VAL A 12 -23.65 -27.03 15.94
CA VAL A 12 -23.43 -25.56 15.93
C VAL A 12 -21.96 -25.21 16.23
N ARG A 13 -21.31 -25.90 17.18
CA ARG A 13 -19.88 -25.71 17.48
C ARG A 13 -18.97 -26.08 16.30
N LYS A 14 -19.29 -27.14 15.56
CA LYS A 14 -18.51 -27.61 14.40
C LYS A 14 -18.63 -26.63 13.24
N GLU A 15 -19.82 -26.10 12.98
CA GLU A 15 -20.04 -25.05 11.98
C GLU A 15 -19.34 -23.74 12.36
N ASP A 16 -19.41 -23.34 13.63
CA ASP A 16 -18.72 -22.16 14.15
C ASP A 16 -17.19 -22.29 13.97
N ALA A 17 -16.62 -23.47 14.24
CA ALA A 17 -15.20 -23.74 14.01
C ALA A 17 -14.80 -23.68 12.54
N ARG A 18 -15.62 -24.25 11.63
CA ARG A 18 -15.41 -24.18 10.18
C ARG A 18 -15.41 -22.74 9.68
N LEU A 19 -16.42 -21.96 10.07
CA LEU A 19 -16.54 -20.56 9.66
C LEU A 19 -15.40 -19.70 10.27
N LYS A 20 -14.91 -20.03 11.47
CA LYS A 20 -13.74 -19.35 12.09
C LYS A 20 -12.49 -19.57 11.27
N SER A 21 -12.26 -20.82 10.85
CA SER A 21 -11.13 -21.20 10.01
C SER A 21 -11.19 -20.51 8.65
N ARG A 22 -12.37 -20.46 8.01
CA ARG A 22 -12.56 -19.74 6.74
C ARG A 22 -12.24 -18.26 6.86
N ILE A 23 -12.77 -17.57 7.87
CA ILE A 23 -12.49 -16.15 8.12
C ILE A 23 -10.98 -15.92 8.35
N ARG A 24 -10.31 -16.81 9.10
CA ARG A 24 -8.86 -16.72 9.32
C ARG A 24 -8.07 -16.89 8.02
N ARG A 25 -8.44 -17.84 7.17
CA ARG A 25 -7.81 -18.06 5.87
C ARG A 25 -8.00 -16.85 4.95
N LEU A 26 -9.23 -16.34 4.82
CA LEU A 26 -9.53 -15.15 4.02
C LEU A 26 -8.72 -13.94 4.48
N ARG A 27 -8.59 -13.74 5.79
CA ARG A 27 -7.78 -12.64 6.35
C ARG A 27 -6.30 -12.80 6.00
N ILE A 28 -5.73 -14.00 6.11
CA ILE A 28 -4.32 -14.24 5.76
C ILE A 28 -4.10 -14.03 4.25
N LEU A 29 -4.98 -14.58 3.40
CA LEU A 29 -4.91 -14.41 1.95
C LEU A 29 -4.97 -12.93 1.57
N SER A 30 -5.91 -12.19 2.14
CA SER A 30 -6.07 -10.75 1.93
C SER A 30 -4.81 -9.98 2.36
N ARG A 31 -4.21 -10.32 3.50
CA ARG A 31 -2.94 -9.72 3.97
C ARG A 31 -1.77 -10.04 3.04
N THR A 32 -1.69 -11.27 2.51
CA THR A 32 -0.65 -11.66 1.55
C THR A 32 -0.79 -10.88 0.25
N ILE A 33 -2.01 -10.75 -0.28
CA ILE A 33 -2.28 -9.93 -1.47
C ILE A 33 -1.87 -8.47 -1.22
N SER A 34 -2.30 -7.89 -0.10
CA SER A 34 -1.91 -6.52 0.26
C SER A 34 -0.40 -6.34 0.43
N LEU A 35 0.32 -7.35 0.94
CA LEU A 35 1.78 -7.32 1.04
C LEU A 35 2.42 -7.31 -0.35
N LEU A 36 2.02 -8.22 -1.25
CA LEU A 36 2.56 -8.31 -2.61
C LEU A 36 2.32 -7.01 -3.39
N ILE A 37 1.11 -6.45 -3.29
CA ILE A 37 0.77 -5.16 -3.91
C ILE A 37 1.64 -4.03 -3.32
N SER A 38 1.83 -4.00 -2.00
CA SER A 38 2.68 -2.99 -1.36
C SER A 38 4.14 -3.09 -1.81
N ILE A 39 4.67 -4.30 -1.98
CA ILE A 39 6.02 -4.53 -2.53
C ILE A 39 6.10 -4.06 -3.98
N ALA A 40 5.09 -4.38 -4.80
CA ALA A 40 5.02 -3.98 -6.20
C ALA A 40 5.01 -2.46 -6.38
N ILE A 41 4.51 -1.69 -5.40
CA ILE A 41 4.58 -0.22 -5.37
C ILE A 41 5.91 0.27 -4.76
N LEU A 42 6.38 -0.37 -3.69
CA LEU A 42 7.59 0.03 -2.98
C LEU A 42 8.82 -0.04 -3.88
N ILE A 43 8.96 -1.09 -4.70
CA ILE A 43 10.14 -1.28 -5.57
C ILE A 43 10.30 -0.12 -6.56
N PRO A 44 9.31 0.22 -7.41
CA PRO A 44 9.37 1.40 -8.27
C PRO A 44 9.73 2.68 -7.54
N ILE A 45 9.09 2.93 -6.39
CA ILE A 45 9.26 4.19 -5.66
C ILE A 45 10.65 4.25 -5.04
N ALA A 46 11.16 3.16 -4.48
CA ALA A 46 12.53 3.04 -4.01
C ALA A 46 13.54 3.33 -5.12
N LEU A 47 13.32 2.77 -6.32
CA LEU A 47 14.14 3.05 -7.50
C LEU A 47 14.07 4.52 -7.91
N THR A 48 12.89 5.15 -7.87
CA THR A 48 12.76 6.59 -8.16
C THR A 48 13.52 7.46 -7.17
N VAL A 49 13.42 7.16 -5.87
CA VAL A 49 14.15 7.89 -4.81
C VAL A 49 15.65 7.72 -4.98
N HIS A 50 16.12 6.48 -5.20
CA HIS A 50 17.52 6.19 -5.42
C HIS A 50 18.06 6.92 -6.66
N LYS A 51 17.34 6.86 -7.79
CA LYS A 51 17.75 7.54 -9.02
C LYS A 51 17.74 9.05 -8.86
N PHE A 52 16.72 9.62 -8.22
CA PHE A 52 16.69 11.05 -7.93
C PHE A 52 17.89 11.48 -7.09
N LEU A 53 18.16 10.78 -5.99
CA LEU A 53 19.30 11.09 -5.12
C LEU A 53 20.65 10.93 -5.82
N SER A 54 20.78 9.96 -6.72
CA SER A 54 22.02 9.73 -7.47
C SER A 54 22.24 10.71 -8.62
N THR A 55 21.17 11.27 -9.22
CA THR A 55 21.27 12.12 -10.43
C THR A 55 20.98 13.60 -10.18
N ARG A 56 20.53 13.97 -8.97
CA ARG A 56 20.25 15.37 -8.60
C ARG A 56 21.46 16.30 -8.65
N THR A 57 22.68 15.78 -8.65
CA THR A 57 23.93 16.55 -8.77
C THR A 57 24.57 16.41 -10.15
N THR A 58 24.05 15.55 -11.02
CA THR A 58 24.59 15.37 -12.37
C THR A 58 24.16 16.54 -13.26
N LEU A 59 25.14 17.33 -13.66
CA LEU A 59 24.96 18.47 -14.55
C LEU A 59 25.23 18.05 -15.98
N ARG A 60 24.35 18.43 -16.90
CA ARG A 60 24.55 18.32 -18.34
C ARG A 60 24.30 19.66 -18.99
N THR A 61 25.08 19.95 -20.02
CA THR A 61 24.87 21.14 -20.85
C THR A 61 23.85 20.79 -21.92
N ILE A 62 22.74 21.51 -21.93
CA ILE A 62 21.66 21.33 -22.90
C ILE A 62 21.82 22.40 -23.96
N LEU A 63 21.89 21.96 -25.21
CA LEU A 63 21.81 22.84 -26.37
C LEU A 63 20.34 23.03 -26.74
N HIS A 64 19.87 24.27 -26.62
CA HIS A 64 18.53 24.66 -27.06
C HIS A 64 18.49 24.86 -28.58
N PRO A 65 17.31 24.76 -29.21
CA PRO A 65 17.15 25.00 -30.64
C PRO A 65 17.53 26.43 -31.09
N ASP A 66 17.56 27.38 -30.15
CA ASP A 66 17.92 28.79 -30.36
C ASP A 66 19.45 29.04 -30.34
N GLY A 67 20.25 27.99 -30.20
CA GLY A 67 21.72 28.06 -30.13
C GLY A 67 22.28 28.43 -28.76
N THR A 68 21.42 28.68 -27.76
CA THR A 68 21.87 28.92 -26.39
C THR A 68 22.19 27.60 -25.68
N SER A 69 23.22 27.61 -24.83
CA SER A 69 23.56 26.46 -24.01
C SER A 69 23.26 26.77 -22.54
N THR A 70 22.61 25.84 -21.86
CA THR A 70 22.31 25.98 -20.42
C THR A 70 22.72 24.72 -19.68
N THR A 71 23.50 24.88 -18.61
CA THR A 71 23.89 23.76 -17.74
C THR A 71 22.82 23.56 -16.68
N ARG A 72 22.21 22.37 -16.66
CA ARG A 72 21.19 22.02 -15.66
C ARG A 72 21.24 20.55 -15.29
N THR A 73 20.50 20.19 -14.24
CA THR A 73 20.30 18.79 -13.85
C THR A 73 19.09 18.20 -14.57
N ALA A 74 18.92 16.88 -14.44
CA ALA A 74 17.82 16.12 -15.02
C ALA A 74 16.43 16.53 -14.46
N TRP A 75 16.40 17.21 -13.31
CA TRP A 75 15.17 17.49 -12.56
C TRP A 75 14.75 18.96 -12.71
N ALA A 76 13.50 19.27 -12.34
CA ALA A 76 13.04 20.66 -12.30
C ALA A 76 13.77 21.43 -11.19
N LYS A 77 13.98 22.74 -11.40
CA LYS A 77 14.46 23.62 -10.34
C LYS A 77 13.43 23.63 -9.20
N ASP A 78 13.90 23.47 -7.96
CA ASP A 78 13.06 23.38 -6.75
C ASP A 78 12.00 22.28 -6.81
N SER A 79 12.41 21.09 -7.27
CA SER A 79 11.54 19.92 -7.36
C SER A 79 10.93 19.56 -6.00
N LYS A 80 9.60 19.45 -5.92
CA LYS A 80 8.87 19.00 -4.74
C LYS A 80 9.03 17.48 -4.59
N THR A 81 9.85 17.05 -3.64
CA THR A 81 10.18 15.64 -3.38
C THR A 81 9.30 14.99 -2.31
N TRP A 82 8.60 15.80 -1.51
CA TRP A 82 7.80 15.33 -0.39
C TRP A 82 6.75 14.27 -0.78
N PRO A 83 6.05 14.33 -1.94
CA PRO A 83 5.04 13.32 -2.28
C PRO A 83 5.69 11.95 -2.47
N THR A 84 6.87 11.91 -3.10
CA THR A 84 7.64 10.68 -3.31
C THR A 84 8.08 10.05 -1.99
N TYR A 85 8.59 10.86 -1.04
CA TYR A 85 9.00 10.37 0.27
C TYR A 85 7.83 9.87 1.10
N MET A 86 6.69 10.57 1.06
CA MET A 86 5.47 10.14 1.73
C MET A 86 4.99 8.79 1.19
N TYR A 87 4.94 8.64 -0.13
CA TYR A 87 4.57 7.38 -0.79
C TYR A 87 5.56 6.24 -0.47
N PHE A 88 6.86 6.52 -0.45
CA PHE A 88 7.89 5.55 -0.05
C PHE A 88 7.67 5.08 1.40
N ALA A 89 7.50 6.02 2.33
CA ALA A 89 7.26 5.72 3.75
C ALA A 89 5.97 4.93 3.95
N THR A 90 4.92 5.27 3.21
CA THR A 90 3.64 4.55 3.17
C THR A 90 3.84 3.10 2.73
N ALA A 91 4.46 2.90 1.58
CA ALA A 91 4.67 1.56 1.04
C ALA A 91 5.59 0.73 1.95
N ALA A 92 6.65 1.33 2.50
CA ALA A 92 7.57 0.68 3.42
C ALA A 92 6.88 0.24 4.71
N THR A 93 6.10 1.12 5.35
CA THR A 93 5.33 0.78 6.56
C THR A 93 4.28 -0.29 6.28
N ALA A 94 3.58 -0.22 5.15
CA ALA A 94 2.62 -1.25 4.74
C ALA A 94 3.29 -2.63 4.55
N VAL A 95 4.48 -2.67 3.95
CA VAL A 95 5.28 -3.90 3.81
C VAL A 95 5.73 -4.43 5.16
N LEU A 96 6.25 -3.58 6.04
CA LEU A 96 6.69 -3.99 7.38
C LEU A 96 5.53 -4.53 8.22
N LEU A 97 4.38 -3.86 8.22
CA LEU A 97 3.21 -4.25 9.00
C LEU A 97 2.57 -5.55 8.48
N ASN A 98 2.36 -5.68 7.16
CA ASN A 98 1.79 -6.92 6.62
C ASN A 98 2.80 -8.07 6.66
N GLY A 99 4.10 -7.79 6.46
CA GLY A 99 5.19 -8.74 6.55
C GLY A 99 5.37 -9.30 7.96
N SER A 100 5.45 -8.43 8.98
CA SER A 100 5.54 -8.84 10.39
C SER A 100 4.36 -9.72 10.83
N ILE A 101 3.15 -9.40 10.41
CA ILE A 101 1.96 -10.22 10.70
C ILE A 101 2.11 -11.60 10.05
N ILE A 102 2.46 -11.69 8.77
CA ILE A 102 2.64 -12.98 8.08
C ILE A 102 3.79 -13.79 8.69
N PHE A 103 4.90 -13.14 9.03
CA PHE A 103 6.05 -13.77 9.67
C PHE A 103 5.69 -14.32 11.07
N SER A 104 4.93 -13.56 11.85
CA SER A 104 4.43 -14.01 13.16
C SER A 104 3.56 -15.27 13.06
N TYR A 105 2.83 -15.45 11.95
CA TYR A 105 2.07 -16.68 11.70
C TYR A 105 2.96 -17.88 11.39
N LYS A 106 4.17 -17.68 10.82
CA LYS A 106 5.15 -18.75 10.57
C LYS A 106 5.94 -19.13 11.82
N CYS A 107 6.18 -18.21 12.75
CA CYS A 107 6.97 -18.45 13.98
C CYS A 107 6.20 -19.12 15.14
N GLY A 108 4.94 -19.52 14.95
CA GLY A 108 4.21 -20.36 15.92
C GLY A 108 2.94 -19.74 16.49
N VAL A 109 1.85 -20.52 16.46
CA VAL A 109 0.48 -20.10 16.84
C VAL A 109 0.34 -19.82 18.35
N GLN A 110 1.25 -20.30 19.20
CA GLN A 110 1.21 -20.13 20.65
C GLN A 110 1.51 -18.69 21.12
N GLN A 111 2.44 -17.98 20.48
CA GLN A 111 2.66 -16.54 20.74
C GLN A 111 1.53 -15.67 20.15
N ALA A 112 1.00 -16.06 18.99
CA ALA A 112 -0.09 -15.35 18.29
C ALA A 112 -1.43 -15.34 19.06
N ASN A 113 -1.66 -16.30 19.96
CA ASN A 113 -2.88 -16.37 20.78
C ASN A 113 -2.82 -15.47 22.04
N ARG A 114 -1.63 -15.29 22.65
CA ARG A 114 -1.44 -14.33 23.77
C ARG A 114 -1.62 -12.89 23.31
N ALA A 115 -1.34 -12.64 22.03
CA ALA A 115 -1.60 -11.37 21.38
C ALA A 115 -3.09 -11.14 21.03
N SER A 116 -4.06 -12.04 21.28
CA SER A 116 -5.44 -11.92 20.73
C SER A 116 -6.17 -10.59 21.02
N ASN A 117 -5.91 -9.92 22.15
CA ASN A 117 -6.43 -8.57 22.44
C ASN A 117 -5.57 -7.45 21.83
N VAL A 118 -4.24 -7.48 22.03
CA VAL A 118 -3.30 -6.49 21.44
C VAL A 118 -3.32 -6.54 19.92
N ALA A 119 -3.33 -7.73 19.34
CA ALA A 119 -3.46 -8.00 17.91
C ALA A 119 -4.82 -7.55 17.36
N SER A 120 -5.90 -7.50 18.14
CA SER A 120 -7.18 -6.99 17.63
C SER A 120 -7.15 -5.47 17.47
N VAL A 121 -6.63 -4.74 18.47
CA VAL A 121 -6.45 -3.28 18.43
C VAL A 121 -5.39 -2.88 17.41
N PHE A 122 -4.23 -3.55 17.44
CA PHE A 122 -3.17 -3.36 16.46
C PHE A 122 -3.64 -3.68 15.04
N SER A 123 -4.42 -4.75 14.84
CA SER A 123 -5.00 -5.03 13.52
C SER A 123 -5.93 -3.91 13.04
N TRP A 124 -6.70 -3.31 13.94
CA TRP A 124 -7.60 -2.18 13.63
C TRP A 124 -6.82 -0.92 13.28
N ALA A 125 -5.81 -0.57 14.10
CA ALA A 125 -4.93 0.56 13.87
C ALA A 125 -4.18 0.42 12.53
N VAL A 126 -3.64 -0.77 12.24
CA VAL A 126 -2.97 -1.06 10.97
C VAL A 126 -3.93 -0.98 9.79
N LEU A 127 -5.16 -1.46 9.95
CA LEU A 127 -6.15 -1.51 8.88
C LEU A 127 -6.69 -0.12 8.53
N VAL A 128 -6.99 0.69 9.55
CA VAL A 128 -7.38 2.11 9.37
C VAL A 128 -6.22 2.94 8.87
N GLY A 129 -5.03 2.78 9.45
CA GLY A 129 -3.82 3.46 9.00
C GLY A 129 -3.53 3.18 7.54
N ASN A 130 -3.58 1.92 7.11
CA ASN A 130 -3.38 1.56 5.71
C ASN A 130 -4.43 2.22 4.81
N LEU A 131 -5.72 2.21 5.19
CA LEU A 131 -6.77 2.86 4.39
C LEU A 131 -6.59 4.38 4.28
N VAL A 132 -6.31 5.06 5.40
CA VAL A 132 -6.11 6.52 5.43
C VAL A 132 -4.93 6.88 4.54
N VAL A 133 -3.80 6.20 4.71
CA VAL A 133 -2.58 6.57 4.00
C VAL A 133 -2.72 6.32 2.50
N TRP A 134 -3.34 5.21 2.06
CA TRP A 134 -3.58 4.97 0.64
C TRP A 134 -4.62 5.93 0.03
N SER A 135 -5.60 6.38 0.80
CA SER A 135 -6.58 7.38 0.35
C SER A 135 -5.92 8.75 0.16
N VAL A 136 -5.09 9.17 1.12
CA VAL A 136 -4.30 10.41 1.06
C VAL A 136 -3.35 10.37 -0.13
N ALA A 137 -2.61 9.27 -0.30
CA ALA A 137 -1.75 9.02 -1.46
C ALA A 137 -2.51 9.19 -2.79
N ALA A 138 -3.64 8.51 -2.97
CA ALA A 138 -4.44 8.60 -4.19
C ALA A 138 -4.93 10.03 -4.49
N GLY A 139 -5.37 10.77 -3.45
CA GLY A 139 -5.78 12.16 -3.58
C GLY A 139 -4.63 13.09 -3.97
N LEU A 140 -3.45 12.89 -3.37
CA LEU A 140 -2.25 13.66 -3.64
C LEU A 140 -1.70 13.44 -5.05
N TYR A 141 -1.66 12.19 -5.53
CA TYR A 141 -1.24 11.90 -6.89
C TYR A 141 -2.11 12.64 -7.91
N ARG A 142 -3.43 12.68 -7.70
CA ARG A 142 -4.35 13.38 -8.60
C ARG A 142 -4.16 14.90 -8.53
N SER A 143 -4.01 15.46 -7.33
CA SER A 143 -3.81 16.90 -7.14
C SER A 143 -2.49 17.42 -7.71
N GLU A 144 -1.41 16.63 -7.71
CA GLU A 144 -0.13 17.03 -8.30
C GLU A 144 -0.11 16.80 -9.83
N LYS A 145 -0.77 15.74 -10.32
CA LYS A 145 -0.92 15.45 -11.75
C LYS A 145 -1.78 16.48 -12.50
N ASP A 146 -2.84 17.00 -11.88
CA ASP A 146 -3.81 17.90 -12.53
C ASP A 146 -3.32 19.36 -12.69
N LYS A 147 -2.07 19.69 -12.32
CA LYS A 147 -1.50 21.05 -12.45
C LYS A 147 -1.04 21.42 -13.88
N GLY A 148 -1.67 20.84 -14.91
CA GLY A 148 -1.58 21.33 -16.30
C GLY A 148 -0.16 21.40 -16.89
N GLY A 149 0.74 20.47 -16.53
CA GLY A 149 2.09 20.41 -17.11
C GLY A 149 3.13 21.38 -16.53
N LYS A 150 2.78 22.15 -15.49
CA LYS A 150 3.72 22.93 -14.65
C LYS A 150 3.99 22.26 -13.30
N SER A 151 3.88 20.95 -13.26
CA SER A 151 4.09 20.15 -12.06
C SER A 151 5.57 20.13 -11.70
N ASN A 152 5.93 20.78 -10.59
CA ASN A 152 7.29 20.80 -10.05
C ASN A 152 7.58 19.58 -9.15
N ASP A 153 6.68 18.63 -9.00
CA ASP A 153 6.98 17.37 -8.33
C ASP A 153 7.71 16.41 -9.29
N LEU A 154 8.43 15.43 -8.74
CA LEU A 154 9.18 14.46 -9.54
C LEU A 154 8.30 13.75 -10.57
N TRP A 155 7.04 13.46 -10.22
CA TRP A 155 6.20 12.55 -10.96
C TRP A 155 5.60 13.27 -12.16
N GLY A 156 5.00 14.43 -11.91
CA GLY A 156 4.54 15.32 -12.95
C GLY A 156 5.68 15.79 -13.87
N TRP A 157 6.87 16.11 -13.32
CA TRP A 157 8.04 16.46 -14.13
C TRP A 157 8.42 15.34 -15.10
N THR A 158 8.54 14.08 -14.63
CA THR A 158 8.96 12.96 -15.48
C THR A 158 8.03 12.67 -16.65
N CYS A 159 6.75 13.02 -16.54
CA CYS A 159 5.77 12.87 -17.61
C CYS A 159 5.60 14.15 -18.46
N SER A 160 6.31 15.24 -18.14
CA SER A 160 6.12 16.54 -18.80
C SER A 160 6.81 16.62 -20.17
N PRO A 161 6.30 17.47 -21.08
CA PRO A 161 6.99 17.77 -22.34
C PRO A 161 8.41 18.32 -22.15
N ALA A 162 8.63 19.09 -21.08
CA ALA A 162 9.93 19.67 -20.76
C ALA A 162 10.98 18.60 -20.41
N ALA A 163 10.60 17.56 -19.66
CA ALA A 163 11.48 16.42 -19.40
C ALA A 163 11.78 15.63 -20.69
N ARG A 164 10.79 15.49 -21.59
CA ARG A 164 10.98 14.83 -22.88
C ARG A 164 11.95 15.60 -23.80
N ALA A 165 11.89 16.93 -23.80
CA ALA A 165 12.80 17.77 -24.60
C ALA A 165 14.28 17.60 -24.21
N ILE A 166 14.56 17.34 -22.93
CA ILE A 166 15.93 17.17 -22.41
C ILE A 166 16.40 15.71 -22.38
N GLN A 167 15.53 14.74 -22.74
CA GLN A 167 15.79 13.30 -22.63
C GLN A 167 17.07 12.85 -23.34
N LYS A 168 17.41 13.47 -24.48
CA LYS A 168 18.60 13.14 -25.28
C LYS A 168 19.91 13.32 -24.49
N GLU A 169 19.97 14.33 -23.62
CA GLU A 169 21.18 14.67 -22.86
C GLU A 169 21.34 13.85 -21.57
N PHE A 170 20.26 13.21 -21.10
CA PHE A 170 20.22 12.44 -19.86
C PHE A 170 19.91 10.95 -20.06
N VAL A 171 20.01 10.45 -21.31
CA VAL A 171 19.61 9.08 -21.66
C VAL A 171 20.40 8.00 -20.90
N LYS A 172 21.64 8.30 -20.49
CA LYS A 172 22.51 7.37 -19.75
C LYS A 172 22.16 7.32 -18.26
N GLU A 173 21.52 8.37 -17.75
CA GLU A 173 21.25 8.59 -16.34
C GLU A 173 19.80 8.23 -15.99
N VAL A 174 18.85 8.75 -16.78
CA VAL A 174 17.41 8.70 -16.53
C VAL A 174 16.63 8.55 -17.85
N ASN A 175 15.76 7.55 -17.90
CA ASN A 175 14.78 7.39 -18.98
C ASN A 175 13.39 7.83 -18.49
N PHE A 176 13.04 9.10 -18.75
CA PHE A 176 11.82 9.74 -18.27
C PHE A 176 10.55 9.02 -18.76
N GLU A 177 10.54 8.48 -19.97
CA GLU A 177 9.41 7.74 -20.52
C GLU A 177 9.13 6.45 -19.74
N ARG A 178 10.17 5.66 -19.47
CA ARG A 178 10.06 4.45 -18.67
C ARG A 178 9.59 4.77 -17.25
N PHE A 179 10.14 5.82 -16.64
CA PHE A 179 9.72 6.27 -15.31
C PHE A 179 8.27 6.75 -15.29
N CYS A 180 7.82 7.47 -16.32
CA CYS A 180 6.44 7.94 -16.43
C CYS A 180 5.45 6.76 -16.53
N ASN A 181 5.79 5.73 -17.31
CA ASN A 181 4.94 4.54 -17.44
C ASN A 181 4.86 3.75 -16.12
N VAL A 182 6.02 3.48 -15.50
CA VAL A 182 6.08 2.77 -14.22
C VAL A 182 5.29 3.51 -13.12
N GLN A 183 5.36 4.83 -13.08
CA GLN A 183 4.61 5.65 -12.11
C GLN A 183 3.10 5.63 -12.38
N SER A 184 2.69 5.65 -13.66
CA SER A 184 1.28 5.54 -14.04
C SER A 184 0.71 4.18 -13.63
N VAL A 185 1.45 3.09 -13.88
CA VAL A 185 1.08 1.75 -13.42
C VAL A 185 1.01 1.69 -11.88
N SER A 186 1.99 2.27 -11.19
CA SER A 186 2.02 2.31 -9.71
C SER A 186 0.78 3.00 -9.12
N PHE A 187 0.25 4.02 -9.79
CA PHE A 187 -1.00 4.67 -9.38
C PHE A 187 -2.21 3.73 -9.47
N TYR A 188 -2.38 3.01 -10.59
CA TYR A 188 -3.46 2.03 -10.73
C TYR A 188 -3.37 0.91 -9.69
N ILE A 189 -2.15 0.43 -9.42
CA ILE A 189 -1.91 -0.58 -8.37
C ILE A 189 -2.28 0.00 -6.98
N GLY A 190 -2.02 1.28 -6.73
CA GLY A 190 -2.44 1.98 -5.51
C GLY A 190 -3.96 2.02 -5.33
N ILE A 191 -4.74 2.21 -6.40
CA ILE A 191 -6.22 2.13 -6.33
C ILE A 191 -6.67 0.71 -5.97
N VAL A 192 -6.09 -0.30 -6.60
CA VAL A 192 -6.38 -1.71 -6.28
C VAL A 192 -6.08 -2.01 -4.80
N GLN A 193 -5.03 -1.41 -4.25
CA GLN A 193 -4.69 -1.54 -2.83
C GLN A 193 -5.76 -0.95 -1.91
N VAL A 194 -6.37 0.19 -2.26
CA VAL A 194 -7.49 0.78 -1.51
C VAL A 194 -8.69 -0.18 -1.49
N VAL A 195 -9.03 -0.77 -2.64
CA VAL A 195 -10.13 -1.75 -2.74
C VAL A 195 -9.83 -3.00 -1.91
N ALA A 196 -8.61 -3.52 -1.97
CA ALA A 196 -8.19 -4.65 -1.14
C ALA A 196 -8.25 -4.33 0.37
N ALA A 197 -7.89 -3.11 0.75
CA ALA A 197 -8.01 -2.64 2.13
C ALA A 197 -9.49 -2.60 2.57
N LEU A 198 -10.39 -2.07 1.75
CA LEU A 198 -11.84 -2.06 2.01
C LEU A 198 -12.41 -3.47 2.21
N LEU A 199 -12.06 -4.42 1.33
CA LEU A 199 -12.47 -5.82 1.49
C LEU A 199 -11.96 -6.43 2.80
N SER A 200 -10.73 -6.08 3.20
CA SER A 200 -10.17 -6.49 4.50
C SER A 200 -11.00 -5.97 5.67
N ILE A 201 -11.48 -4.72 5.59
CA ILE A 201 -12.34 -4.10 6.61
C ILE A 201 -13.65 -4.89 6.74
N VAL A 202 -14.31 -5.19 5.62
CA VAL A 202 -15.56 -5.95 5.60
C VAL A 202 -15.38 -7.33 6.26
N ILE A 203 -14.32 -8.06 5.88
CA ILE A 203 -14.00 -9.38 6.49
C ILE A 203 -13.79 -9.24 8.01
N TYR A 204 -13.16 -8.15 8.44
CA TYR A 204 -12.92 -7.90 9.87
C TYR A 204 -14.22 -7.59 10.63
N VAL A 205 -15.09 -6.76 10.06
CA VAL A 205 -16.40 -6.39 10.61
C VAL A 205 -17.30 -7.63 10.76
N LEU A 206 -17.37 -8.48 9.73
CA LEU A 206 -18.10 -9.75 9.79
C LEU A 206 -17.58 -10.67 10.90
N ALA A 207 -16.25 -10.72 11.09
CA ALA A 207 -15.63 -11.49 12.16
C ALA A 207 -15.98 -10.94 13.56
N LEU A 208 -16.08 -9.62 13.72
CA LEU A 208 -16.50 -8.97 14.96
C LEU A 208 -17.98 -9.20 15.25
N PHE A 209 -18.87 -9.00 14.28
CA PHE A 209 -20.30 -9.26 14.45
C PHE A 209 -20.56 -10.69 14.89
N ARG A 210 -19.88 -11.67 14.27
CA ARG A 210 -19.98 -13.07 14.69
C ARG A 210 -19.59 -13.29 16.15
N ARG A 211 -18.48 -12.68 16.60
CA ARG A 211 -18.04 -12.77 18.00
C ARG A 211 -19.05 -12.12 18.95
N SER A 212 -19.62 -10.98 18.58
CA SER A 212 -20.62 -10.26 19.37
C SER A 212 -21.93 -11.03 19.49
N THR A 213 -22.45 -11.58 18.40
CA THR A 213 -23.66 -12.43 18.40
C THR A 213 -23.46 -13.67 19.27
N LYS A 214 -22.28 -14.32 19.19
CA LYS A 214 -21.96 -15.47 20.04
C LYS A 214 -21.93 -15.12 21.53
N LYS A 215 -21.33 -13.97 21.89
CA LYS A 215 -21.31 -13.49 23.28
C LYS A 215 -22.73 -13.21 23.80
N LYS A 216 -23.62 -12.64 22.96
CA LYS A 216 -25.02 -12.40 23.33
C LYS A 216 -25.77 -13.71 23.59
N ILE A 217 -25.65 -14.70 22.70
CA ILE A 217 -26.29 -16.02 22.86
C ILE A 217 -25.78 -16.73 24.13
N GLN A 218 -24.47 -16.72 24.38
CA GLN A 218 -23.90 -17.31 25.60
C GLN A 218 -24.32 -16.62 26.89
N LYS A 219 -24.62 -15.32 26.84
CA LYS A 219 -25.11 -14.55 27.99
C LYS A 219 -26.61 -14.77 28.23
N GLN A 220 -27.37 -15.14 27.21
CA GLN A 220 -28.80 -15.46 27.30
C GLN A 220 -29.07 -16.93 27.66
N ALA A 221 -28.11 -17.83 27.40
CA ALA A 221 -28.19 -19.25 27.76
C ALA A 221 -27.64 -19.57 29.17
N LYS A 222 -27.28 -18.55 29.95
CA LYS A 222 -26.79 -18.66 31.32
C LYS A 222 -27.77 -17.98 32.25
#